data_AF-A0A520JQA6-F1
#
_entry.id   AF-A0A520JQA6-F1
#
_cell.length_a   1.000
_cell.length_b   1.000
_cell.length_c   1.000
_cell.angle_alpha   90.00
_cell.angle_beta   90.00
_cell.angle_gamma   90.00
#
_symmetry.space_group_name_H-M   'P 1'
#
loop_
_entity.id
_entity.type
_entity.pdbx_description
1 polymer ?
#
loop_
_entity_poly.entity_id
_entity_poly.type
_entity_poly.pdbx_seq_one_letter_code
_entity_poly.pdbx_strand_id
1 'polypeptide(L)'
;MARRIAVLACAAAALLGAKAPPGPRPGITGISHLAVYARDMAKSEHFYTHVLGARKGADPENPAGVRYYLSSRQFVEVLPAPAG
;
A
#
# COMPACT_ATOMS: atom_id res chain seq x y z
N MET A 1 -38.73 -2.45 -42.42
CA MET A 1 -37.42 -1.79 -42.27
C MET A 1 -37.25 -1.16 -40.89
N ALA A 2 -38.16 -0.28 -40.45
CA ALA A 2 -38.11 0.42 -39.15
C ALA A 2 -37.95 -0.50 -37.91
N ARG A 3 -38.66 -1.63 -37.86
CA ARG A 3 -38.57 -2.58 -36.73
C ARG A 3 -37.18 -3.22 -36.58
N ARG A 4 -36.46 -3.43 -37.68
CA ARG A 4 -35.07 -3.96 -37.65
C ARG A 4 -34.10 -2.88 -37.17
N ILE A 5 -34.29 -1.65 -37.61
CA ILE A 5 -33.49 -0.48 -37.19
C ILE A 5 -33.67 -0.22 -35.68
N ALA A 6 -34.90 -0.30 -35.17
CA ALA A 6 -35.18 -0.12 -33.75
C ALA A 6 -34.51 -1.20 -32.86
N VAL A 7 -34.51 -2.46 -33.29
CA VAL A 7 -33.85 -3.56 -32.56
C VAL A 7 -32.32 -3.38 -32.56
N LEU A 8 -31.72 -2.97 -33.68
CA LEU A 8 -30.29 -2.68 -33.77
C LEU A 8 -29.90 -1.48 -32.89
N ALA A 9 -30.72 -0.43 -32.84
CA ALA A 9 -30.48 0.74 -32.00
C ALA A 9 -30.52 0.39 -30.50
N CYS A 10 -31.48 -0.43 -30.05
CA CYS A 10 -31.55 -0.90 -28.67
C CYS A 10 -30.36 -1.79 -28.27
N ALA A 11 -29.89 -2.66 -29.18
CA ALA A 11 -28.72 -3.50 -28.93
C ALA A 11 -27.42 -2.69 -28.83
N ALA A 12 -27.26 -1.66 -29.67
CA ALA A 12 -26.10 -0.76 -29.60
C ALA A 12 -26.09 0.07 -28.30
N ALA A 13 -27.26 0.55 -27.85
CA ALA A 13 -27.37 1.29 -26.60
C ALA A 13 -26.98 0.45 -25.37
N ALA A 14 -27.24 -0.86 -25.39
CA ALA A 14 -26.84 -1.78 -24.31
C ALA A 14 -25.32 -1.98 -24.21
N LEU A 15 -24.56 -1.76 -25.29
CA LEU A 15 -23.11 -1.94 -25.33
C LEU A 15 -22.33 -0.69 -24.85
N LEU A 16 -22.94 0.50 -24.87
CA LEU A 16 -22.29 1.76 -24.47
C LEU A 16 -21.95 1.83 -22.96
N GLY A 17 -22.59 0.99 -22.14
CA GLY A 17 -22.34 0.91 -20.68
C GLY A 17 -21.47 -0.27 -20.23
N ALA A 18 -21.03 -1.12 -21.16
CA ALA A 18 -20.24 -2.30 -20.83
C ALA A 18 -18.83 -1.89 -20.36
N LYS A 19 -18.56 -2.01 -19.06
CA LYS A 19 -17.19 -1.90 -18.55
C LYS A 19 -16.42 -3.15 -18.98
N ALA A 20 -15.22 -2.96 -19.53
CA ALA A 20 -14.30 -4.06 -19.76
C ALA A 20 -14.13 -4.85 -18.44
N PRO A 21 -14.06 -6.20 -18.51
CA PRO A 21 -13.78 -6.98 -17.31
C PRO A 21 -12.49 -6.46 -16.69
N PRO A 22 -12.39 -6.39 -15.35
CA PRO A 22 -11.15 -5.97 -14.71
C PRO A 22 -10.03 -6.87 -15.23
N GLY A 23 -8.94 -6.24 -15.68
CA GLY A 23 -7.74 -6.95 -16.09
C GLY A 23 -7.22 -7.84 -14.95
N PRO A 24 -6.34 -8.81 -15.25
CA PRO A 24 -5.76 -9.66 -14.23
C PRO A 24 -5.11 -8.81 -13.15
N ARG A 25 -5.39 -9.12 -11.88
CA ARG A 25 -4.75 -8.46 -10.74
C ARG A 25 -3.23 -8.56 -10.91
N PRO A 26 -2.48 -7.45 -10.85
CA PRO A 26 -1.02 -7.50 -10.89
C PRO A 26 -0.49 -8.43 -9.79
N GLY A 27 0.52 -9.22 -10.13
CA GLY A 27 1.17 -10.10 -9.15
C GLY A 27 1.78 -9.30 -8.00
N ILE A 28 1.87 -9.93 -6.83
CA ILE A 28 2.66 -9.39 -5.71
C ILE A 28 4.13 -9.64 -6.04
N THR A 29 4.90 -8.57 -6.26
CA THR A 29 6.30 -8.65 -6.70
C THR A 29 7.32 -8.48 -5.58
N GLY A 30 6.86 -8.19 -4.35
CA GLY A 30 7.73 -8.03 -3.20
C GLY A 30 7.02 -7.42 -1.99
N ILE A 31 7.81 -7.17 -0.94
CA ILE A 31 7.35 -6.51 0.29
C ILE A 31 7.67 -5.01 0.20
N SER A 32 6.67 -4.18 0.46
CA SER A 32 6.82 -2.72 0.48
C SER A 32 7.61 -2.27 1.71
N HIS A 33 7.19 -2.73 2.90
CA HIS A 33 7.82 -2.50 4.18
C HIS A 33 7.25 -3.47 5.23
N LEU A 34 7.81 -3.44 6.44
CA LEU A 34 7.30 -4.14 7.62
C LEU A 34 6.96 -3.12 8.72
N ALA A 35 5.90 -3.39 9.48
CA ALA A 35 5.56 -2.65 10.70
C ALA A 35 5.65 -3.58 11.91
N VAL A 36 6.35 -3.15 12.95
CA VAL A 36 6.57 -3.95 14.17
C VAL A 36 6.34 -3.13 15.43
N TYR A 37 5.91 -3.79 16.50
CA TYR A 37 5.78 -3.17 17.82
C TYR A 37 7.06 -3.34 18.64
N ALA A 38 7.45 -2.29 19.35
CA ALA A 38 8.56 -2.30 20.28
C ALA A 38 8.13 -1.84 21.68
N ARG A 39 8.66 -2.50 22.71
CA ARG A 39 8.47 -2.10 24.11
C ARG A 39 9.41 -0.98 24.55
N ASP A 40 10.50 -0.77 23.81
CA ASP A 40 11.52 0.23 24.10
C ASP A 40 11.94 0.91 22.79
N MET A 41 11.43 2.12 22.58
CA MET A 41 11.69 2.90 21.36
C MET A 41 13.13 3.40 21.30
N ALA A 42 13.77 3.67 22.44
CA ALA A 42 15.15 4.14 22.48
C ALA A 42 16.13 3.03 22.08
N LYS A 43 15.91 1.79 22.54
CA LYS A 43 16.70 0.63 22.08
C LYS A 43 16.48 0.33 20.61
N SER A 44 15.25 0.47 20.14
CA SER A 44 14.93 0.30 18.71
C SER A 44 15.69 1.32 17.88
N GLU A 45 15.71 2.59 18.28
CA GLU A 45 16.49 3.62 17.62
C GLU A 45 17.97 3.27 17.58
N HIS A 46 18.57 2.92 18.72
CA HIS A 46 19.98 2.54 18.74
C HIS A 46 20.30 1.36 17.81
N PHE A 47 19.45 0.33 17.82
CA PHE A 47 19.63 -0.83 16.95
C PHE A 47 19.56 -0.43 15.47
N TYR A 48 18.52 0.27 15.05
CA TYR A 48 18.35 0.61 13.64
C TYR A 48 19.38 1.66 13.17
N THR A 49 19.69 2.70 13.96
CA THR A 49 20.57 3.79 13.51
C THR A 49 22.05 3.49 13.70
N HIS A 50 22.44 2.92 14.84
CA HIS A 50 23.85 2.72 15.18
C HIS A 50 24.36 1.32 14.82
N VAL A 51 23.55 0.28 15.01
CA VAL A 51 23.97 -1.09 14.67
C VAL A 51 23.76 -1.37 13.19
N LEU A 52 22.60 -1.01 12.64
CA LEU A 52 22.27 -1.29 11.23
C LEU A 52 22.57 -0.12 10.27
N GLY A 53 22.85 1.08 10.78
CA GLY A 53 23.16 2.24 9.93
C GLY A 53 21.95 2.82 9.18
N ALA A 54 20.73 2.49 9.60
CA ALA A 54 19.52 3.02 8.98
C ALA A 54 19.33 4.52 9.29
N ARG A 55 18.70 5.23 8.36
CA ARG A 55 18.32 6.63 8.58
C ARG A 55 16.97 6.69 9.29
N LYS A 56 16.90 7.37 10.43
CA LYS A 56 15.64 7.68 11.12
C LYS A 56 14.80 8.68 10.32
N GLY A 57 13.49 8.48 10.28
CA GLY A 57 12.51 9.43 9.76
C GLY A 57 11.18 9.34 10.51
N ALA A 58 10.41 10.41 10.45
CA ALA A 58 9.07 10.44 11.02
C ALA A 58 8.15 9.48 10.25
N ASP A 59 7.20 8.90 10.98
CA ASP A 59 6.12 8.12 10.41
C ASP A 59 4.95 9.06 10.03
N PRO A 60 4.55 9.12 8.75
CA PRO A 60 3.47 9.96 8.28
C PRO A 60 2.07 9.43 8.65
N GLU A 61 1.94 8.14 8.98
CA GLU A 61 0.67 7.50 9.30
C GLU A 61 0.38 7.50 10.80
N ASN A 62 1.42 7.30 11.62
CA ASN A 62 1.29 7.36 13.06
C ASN A 62 2.37 8.26 13.70
N PRO A 63 2.02 9.42 14.29
CA PRO A 63 2.98 10.31 14.94
C PRO A 63 3.77 9.68 16.11
N ALA A 64 3.28 8.58 16.70
CA ALA A 64 3.98 7.83 17.73
C ALA A 64 4.99 6.83 17.16
N GLY A 65 4.91 6.53 15.86
CA GLY A 65 5.78 5.62 15.14
C GLY A 65 7.05 6.29 14.60
N VAL A 66 8.01 5.46 14.19
CA VAL A 66 9.25 5.88 13.54
C VAL A 66 9.53 4.97 12.36
N ARG A 67 9.96 5.54 11.22
CA ARG A 67 10.45 4.77 10.07
C ARG A 67 11.97 4.78 10.04
N TYR A 68 12.58 3.60 9.99
CA TYR A 68 14.01 3.41 9.80
C TYR A 68 14.30 2.96 8.38
N TYR A 69 14.87 3.85 7.59
CA TYR A 69 15.11 3.67 6.16
C TYR A 69 16.45 2.97 5.92
N LEU A 70 16.39 1.82 5.25
CA LEU A 70 17.55 1.04 4.80
C LEU A 70 17.95 1.40 3.36
N SER A 71 17.03 2.02 2.61
CA SER A 71 17.27 2.63 1.30
C SER A 71 16.27 3.76 1.05
N SER A 72 16.26 4.32 -0.17
CA SER A 72 15.26 5.30 -0.58
C SER A 72 13.82 4.75 -0.66
N ARG A 73 13.67 3.42 -0.66
CA ARG A 73 12.36 2.75 -0.84
C ARG A 73 11.99 1.78 0.27
N GLN A 74 12.97 1.22 0.97
CA GLN A 74 12.76 0.16 1.96
C GLN A 74 13.01 0.69 3.36
N PHE A 75 12.06 0.43 4.25
CA PHE A 75 12.11 0.85 5.64
C PHE A 75 11.40 -0.15 6.54
N VAL A 76 11.70 -0.08 7.83
CA VAL A 76 10.91 -0.72 8.89
C VAL A 76 10.21 0.38 9.67
N GLU A 77 8.90 0.25 9.82
CA GLU A 77 8.09 1.06 10.71
C GLU A 77 8.07 0.42 12.09
N VAL A 78 8.39 1.20 13.12
CA VAL A 78 8.41 0.75 14.50
C VAL A 78 7.44 1.60 15.30
N LEU A 79 6.48 0.95 15.94
CA LEU A 79 5.47 1.57 16.77
C LEU A 79 5.64 1.17 18.23
N PRO A 80 5.27 2.02 19.20
CA PRO A 80 5.18 1.61 20.59
C PRO A 80 4.18 0.45 20.74
N ALA A 81 4.55 -0.60 21.45
CA ALA A 81 3.64 -1.69 21.77
C ALA A 81 2.47 -1.18 22.64
N PRO A 82 1.24 -1.69 22.44
CA PRO A 82 0.13 -1.36 23.32
C PRO A 82 0.40 -1.83 24.76
N ALA A 83 -0.25 -1.20 25.73
CA ALA A 83 -0.28 -1.72 27.10
C ALA A 83 -0.90 -3.12 27.09
N GLY A 84 -0.21 -4.08 27.71
CA GLY A 84 -0.65 -5.47 27.83
C GLY A 84 -1.62 -5.71 28.97
#